data_AF-A0A2D5D7R4-F1
#
_entry.id   AF-A0A2D5D7R4-F1
#
_cell.length_a   1.000
_cell.length_b   1.000
_cell.length_c   1.000
_cell.angle_alpha   90.00
_cell.angle_beta   90.00
_cell.angle_gamma   90.00
#
_symmetry.space_group_name_H-M   'P 1'
#
loop_
_entity.id
_entity.type
_entity.pdbx_description
1 polymer ?
#
loop_
_entity_poly.entity_id
_entity_poly.type
_entity_poly.pdbx_seq_one_letter_code
_entity_poly.pdbx_strand_id
1 'polypeptide(L)'
;MALKTTSTNRLPAFLAMSVMNATKALEAEGADVIHLEVGQPSSPPPPAVNKALNAALADVSTHGYSVALGEWPLRQRIATHYADFYDVQLDAERIAVTP
;
A
#
# COMPACT_ATOMS: atom_id res chain seq x y z
N MET A 1 -27.18 -23.88 16.18
CA MET A 1 -27.30 -23.56 14.75
C MET A 1 -25.90 -23.23 14.24
N ALA A 2 -25.37 -23.91 13.24
CA ALA A 2 -24.02 -23.65 12.74
C ALA A 2 -24.02 -22.49 11.72
N LEU A 3 -23.01 -21.62 11.78
CA LEU A 3 -22.83 -20.54 10.80
C LEU A 3 -22.50 -21.14 9.42
N LYS A 4 -23.12 -20.63 8.36
CA LYS A 4 -22.82 -21.05 6.99
C LYS A 4 -21.43 -20.55 6.60
N THR A 5 -20.64 -21.41 5.95
CA THR A 5 -19.30 -21.09 5.45
C THR A 5 -19.25 -21.15 3.93
N THR A 6 -18.33 -20.40 3.32
CA THR A 6 -18.10 -20.34 1.87
C THR A 6 -16.77 -21.00 1.51
N SER A 7 -16.58 -21.36 0.24
CA SER A 7 -15.32 -21.92 -0.27
C SER A 7 -14.13 -20.97 -0.10
N THR A 8 -14.36 -19.65 -0.07
CA THR A 8 -13.34 -18.62 0.19
C THR A 8 -12.71 -18.75 1.58
N ASN A 9 -13.40 -19.35 2.56
CA ASN A 9 -12.86 -19.60 3.89
C ASN A 9 -11.79 -20.72 3.91
N ARG A 10 -11.50 -21.34 2.76
CA ARG A 10 -10.43 -22.33 2.60
C ARG A 10 -9.13 -21.75 2.06
N LEU A 11 -9.11 -20.46 1.74
CA LEU A 11 -7.87 -19.80 1.32
C LEU A 11 -6.90 -19.77 2.52
N PRO A 12 -5.63 -20.15 2.30
CA PRO A 12 -4.65 -20.05 3.37
C PRO A 12 -4.49 -18.60 3.81
N ALA A 13 -4.22 -18.40 5.10
CA ALA A 13 -3.90 -17.09 5.62
C ALA A 13 -2.58 -16.57 5.02
N PHE A 14 -2.38 -15.26 5.06
CA PHE A 14 -1.09 -14.67 4.71
C PHE A 14 -0.07 -14.99 5.81
N LEU A 15 0.73 -16.04 5.60
CA LEU A 15 1.60 -16.63 6.63
C LEU A 15 2.63 -15.65 7.23
N ALA A 16 3.06 -14.63 6.48
CA ALA A 16 3.98 -13.62 6.99
C ALA A 16 3.42 -12.90 8.24
N MET A 17 2.10 -12.68 8.30
CA MET A 17 1.46 -12.06 9.47
C MET A 17 1.47 -12.98 10.68
N SER A 18 1.40 -14.30 10.48
CA SER A 18 1.53 -15.27 11.57
C SER A 18 2.93 -15.24 12.17
N VAL A 19 3.97 -15.11 11.34
CA VAL A 19 5.36 -14.95 11.81
C VAL A 19 5.52 -13.65 12.59
N MET A 20 5.01 -12.53 12.06
CA MET A 20 5.04 -11.24 12.75
C MET A 20 4.31 -11.25 14.11
N ASN A 21 3.20 -11.99 14.22
CA ASN A 21 2.49 -12.12 15.49
C ASN A 21 3.28 -12.97 16.50
N ALA A 22 3.95 -14.02 16.05
CA ALA A 22 4.80 -14.84 16.90
C ALA A 22 6.02 -14.06 17.41
N THR A 23 6.67 -13.27 16.55
CA THR A 23 7.82 -12.43 16.97
C THR A 23 7.38 -11.38 17.98
N LYS A 24 6.25 -10.71 17.78
CA LYS A 24 5.67 -9.77 18.76
C LYS A 24 5.35 -10.41 20.11
N ALA A 25 4.89 -11.66 20.13
CA ALA A 25 4.64 -12.38 21.37
C ALA A 25 5.94 -12.64 22.14
N LEU A 26 7.01 -13.04 21.43
CA LEU A 26 8.34 -13.25 22.03
C LEU A 26 8.92 -11.93 22.58
N GLU A 27 8.79 -10.83 21.84
CA GLU A 27 9.22 -9.51 22.33
C GLU A 27 8.47 -9.08 23.60
N ALA A 28 7.16 -9.36 23.67
CA ALA A 28 6.35 -9.07 24.86
C ALA A 28 6.77 -9.92 26.08
N GLU A 29 7.39 -11.08 25.85
CA GLU A 29 8.00 -11.94 26.86
C GLU A 29 9.45 -11.51 27.21
N GLY A 30 9.98 -10.48 26.55
CA GLY A 30 11.30 -9.91 26.80
C GLY A 30 12.43 -10.52 25.96
N ALA A 31 12.10 -11.27 24.90
CA ALA A 31 13.10 -11.78 23.96
C ALA A 31 13.73 -10.64 23.12
N ASP A 32 15.03 -10.76 22.83
CA ASP A 32 15.72 -9.92 21.85
C ASP A 32 15.54 -10.53 20.45
N VAL A 33 14.83 -9.82 19.57
CA VAL A 33 14.39 -10.32 18.26
C VAL A 33 15.00 -9.49 17.13
N ILE A 34 15.64 -10.18 16.18
CA ILE A 34 16.12 -9.57 14.93
C ILE A 34 15.12 -9.89 13.82
N HIS A 35 14.45 -8.87 13.31
CA HIS A 35 13.44 -9.03 12.27
C HIS A 35 14.06 -9.17 10.88
N LEU A 36 13.89 -10.35 10.29
CA LEU A 36 14.30 -10.69 8.91
C LEU A 36 13.12 -11.19 8.06
N GLU A 37 11.90 -11.13 8.61
CA GLU A 37 10.66 -11.60 8.02
C GLU A 37 9.84 -10.49 7.33
N VAL A 38 10.19 -9.22 7.56
CA VAL A 38 9.39 -8.06 7.15
C VAL A 38 9.68 -7.71 5.69
N GLY A 39 8.66 -7.82 4.83
CA GLY A 39 8.76 -7.56 3.39
C GLY A 39 8.61 -6.10 2.96
N GLN A 40 8.50 -5.15 3.89
CA GLN A 40 8.40 -3.71 3.60
C GLN A 40 9.72 -2.99 3.89
N PRO A 41 10.01 -1.87 3.20
CA PRO A 41 11.13 -1.01 3.55
C PRO A 41 11.04 -0.50 5.00
N SER A 42 12.20 -0.31 5.63
CA SER A 42 12.31 0.34 6.95
C SER A 42 12.28 1.87 6.87
N SER A 43 12.46 2.43 5.68
CA SER A 43 12.51 3.87 5.44
C SER A 43 11.11 4.47 5.24
N PRO A 44 10.86 5.72 5.67
CA PRO A 44 9.60 6.40 5.40
C PRO A 44 9.46 6.78 3.92
N PRO A 45 8.25 7.20 3.48
CA PRO A 45 8.09 7.80 2.17
C PRO A 45 9.01 9.03 1.98
N PRO A 46 9.40 9.35 0.72
CA PRO A 46 10.27 10.49 0.44
C PRO A 46 9.72 11.82 1.02
N PRO A 47 10.59 12.76 1.45
CA PRO A 47 10.15 14.01 2.09
C PRO A 47 9.16 14.83 1.25
N ALA A 48 9.28 14.81 -0.07
CA ALA A 48 8.37 15.49 -0.99
C ALA A 48 6.94 14.93 -0.93
N VAL A 49 6.78 13.62 -0.75
CA VAL A 49 5.48 12.95 -0.61
C VAL A 49 4.84 13.37 0.72
N ASN A 50 5.60 13.33 1.81
CA ASN A 50 5.10 13.76 3.13
C ASN A 50 4.67 15.24 3.12
N LYS A 51 5.43 16.11 2.44
CA LYS A 51 5.06 17.52 2.27
C LYS A 51 3.75 17.68 1.49
N ALA A 52 3.59 16.96 0.39
CA ALA A 52 2.37 17.01 -0.42
C ALA A 52 1.15 16.48 0.35
N LEU A 53 1.31 15.38 1.09
CA LEU A 53 0.26 14.84 1.97
C LEU A 53 -0.16 15.85 3.03
N ASN A 54 0.80 16.45 3.73
CA ASN A 54 0.51 17.46 4.77
C ASN A 54 -0.23 18.69 4.20
N ALA A 55 0.10 19.10 2.98
CA ALA A 55 -0.62 20.18 2.31
C ALA A 55 -2.05 19.75 1.95
N ALA A 56 -2.23 18.55 1.42
CA ALA A 56 -3.55 18.00 1.06
C ALA A 56 -4.46 17.87 2.28
N LEU A 57 -3.95 17.44 3.43
CA LEU A 57 -4.74 17.31 4.66
C LEU A 57 -5.49 18.58 5.06
N ALA A 58 -4.90 19.76 4.81
CA ALA A 58 -5.52 21.05 5.10
C ALA A 58 -6.58 21.48 4.06
N ASP A 59 -6.60 20.84 2.89
CA ASP A 59 -7.51 21.15 1.79
C ASP A 59 -8.76 20.24 1.85
N VAL A 60 -9.90 20.85 2.20
CA VAL A 60 -11.20 20.17 2.33
C VAL A 60 -11.59 19.42 1.04
N SER A 61 -11.17 19.91 -0.13
CA SER A 61 -11.51 19.29 -1.41
C SER A 61 -10.90 17.90 -1.60
N THR A 62 -9.86 17.55 -0.84
CA THR A 62 -9.13 16.28 -0.99
C THR A 62 -9.70 15.11 -0.19
N HIS A 63 -10.72 15.35 0.65
CA HIS A 63 -11.32 14.33 1.52
C HIS A 63 -12.52 13.59 0.88
N GLY A 64 -12.90 13.98 -0.34
CA GLY A 64 -13.99 13.34 -1.08
C GLY A 64 -13.58 12.04 -1.75
N TYR A 65 -14.55 11.37 -2.39
CA TYR A 65 -14.25 10.28 -3.30
C TYR A 65 -13.45 10.79 -4.50
N SER A 66 -12.41 10.04 -4.87
CA SER A 66 -11.75 10.19 -6.16
C SER A 66 -12.59 9.61 -7.29
N VAL A 67 -12.22 9.93 -8.53
CA VAL A 67 -12.78 9.25 -9.70
C VAL A 67 -12.38 7.76 -9.72
N ALA A 68 -13.22 6.90 -10.31
CA ALA A 68 -13.11 5.44 -10.19
C ALA A 68 -11.74 4.83 -10.58
N LEU A 69 -11.01 5.46 -11.50
CA LEU A 69 -9.70 4.99 -11.97
C LEU A 69 -8.52 5.78 -11.36
N GLY A 70 -8.79 6.68 -10.43
CA GLY A 70 -7.82 7.58 -9.82
C GLY A 70 -7.69 8.93 -10.53
N GLU A 71 -7.13 9.89 -9.80
CA GLU A 71 -6.99 11.28 -10.23
C GLU A 71 -6.17 11.41 -11.53
N TRP A 72 -6.69 12.18 -12.48
CA TRP A 72 -6.08 12.35 -13.80
C TRP A 72 -4.62 12.84 -13.73
N PRO A 73 -4.25 13.83 -12.89
CA PRO A 73 -2.85 14.26 -12.77
C PRO A 73 -1.90 13.15 -12.30
N LEU A 74 -2.36 12.27 -11.41
CA LEU A 74 -1.54 11.14 -10.95
C LEU A 74 -1.35 10.11 -12.08
N ARG A 75 -2.42 9.80 -12.82
CA ARG A 75 -2.36 8.90 -13.98
C ARG A 75 -1.39 9.42 -15.04
N GLN A 76 -1.45 10.72 -15.37
CA GLN A 76 -0.48 11.35 -16.27
C GLN A 76 0.95 11.25 -15.74
N ARG A 77 1.19 11.51 -14.45
CA ARG A 77 2.54 11.43 -13.90
C ARG A 77 3.10 10.00 -13.93
N ILE A 78 2.26 8.99 -13.67
CA ILE A 78 2.67 7.58 -13.79
C ILE A 78 3.03 7.26 -15.25
N ALA A 79 2.24 7.68 -16.24
CA ALA A 79 2.56 7.50 -17.65
C ALA A 79 3.92 8.13 -18.02
N THR A 80 4.18 9.36 -17.56
CA THR A 80 5.47 10.03 -17.76
C THR A 80 6.61 9.28 -17.07
N HIS A 81 6.41 8.73 -15.87
CA HIS A 81 7.43 7.91 -15.22
C HIS A 81 7.83 6.69 -16.05
N TYR A 82 6.87 6.08 -16.77
CA TYR A 82 7.19 4.98 -17.69
C TYR A 82 8.12 5.41 -18.82
N ALA A 83 7.92 6.61 -19.38
CA ALA A 83 8.81 7.18 -20.38
C ALA A 83 10.18 7.53 -19.76
N ASP A 84 10.19 8.25 -18.63
CA ASP A 84 11.40 8.75 -17.98
C ASP A 84 12.36 7.62 -17.55
N PHE A 85 11.80 6.53 -17.02
CA PHE A 85 12.59 5.49 -16.34
C PHE A 85 12.77 4.22 -17.17
N TYR A 86 11.78 3.88 -18.00
CA TYR A 86 11.78 2.63 -18.77
C TYR A 86 11.80 2.86 -20.29
N ASP A 87 11.80 4.10 -20.77
CA ASP A 87 11.68 4.45 -22.20
C ASP A 87 10.41 3.85 -22.85
N VAL A 88 9.34 3.71 -22.07
CA VAL A 88 8.05 3.17 -22.53
C VAL A 88 7.03 4.29 -22.63
N GLN A 89 6.52 4.53 -23.83
CA GLN A 89 5.41 5.45 -24.06
C GLN A 89 4.08 4.77 -23.70
N LEU A 90 3.37 5.33 -22.72
CA LEU A 90 2.09 4.81 -22.24
C LEU A 90 1.03 5.92 -22.24
N ASP A 91 -0.15 5.60 -22.75
CA ASP A 91 -1.32 6.47 -22.61
C ASP A 91 -1.83 6.44 -21.16
N ALA A 92 -2.07 7.61 -20.56
CA ALA A 92 -2.61 7.74 -19.20
C ALA A 92 -4.00 7.09 -19.04
N GLU A 93 -4.77 6.96 -20.13
CA GLU A 93 -6.04 6.24 -20.13
C GLU A 93 -5.88 4.76 -19.75
N ARG A 94 -4.69 4.17 -19.97
CA ARG A 94 -4.36 2.78 -19.65
C ARG A 94 -3.96 2.56 -18.18
N ILE A 95 -3.96 3.61 -17.36
CA ILE A 95 -3.56 3.55 -15.95
C ILE A 95 -4.79 3.61 -15.06
N ALA A 96 -4.87 2.70 -14.10
CA ALA A 96 -5.83 2.72 -13.00
C ALA A 96 -5.07 2.73 -11.67
N VAL A 97 -5.45 3.63 -10.76
CA VAL A 97 -4.90 3.71 -9.40
C VAL A 97 -5.74 2.83 -8.49
N THR A 98 -5.08 1.93 -7.76
CA THR A 98 -5.74 1.00 -6.83
C THR A 98 -5.29 1.28 -5.39
N PRO A 99 -6.13 0.94 -4.38
CA PRO A 99 -5.73 0.96 -2.97
C PRO A 99 -4.53 0.04 -2.67
#